data_AF-A0A3L7SYL9-F1
#
_entry.id   AF-A0A3L7SYL9-F1
#
_cell.length_a   1.000
_cell.length_b   1.000
_cell.length_c   1.000
_cell.angle_alpha   90.00
_cell.angle_beta   90.00
_cell.angle_gamma   90.00
#
_symmetry.space_group_name_H-M   'P 1'
#
loop_
_entity.id
_entity.type
_entity.pdbx_description
1 polymer ?
#
loop_
_entity_poly.entity_id
_entity_poly.type
_entity_poly.pdbx_seq_one_letter_code
_entity_poly.pdbx_strand_id
1 'polypeptide(L)' 'MELSLDYFVRFSTGAESGPYTADELRELARSSRLKPTDFIRRGEFGTWMVAARTRGF' A
#
# COMPACT_ATOMS: atom_id res chain seq x y z
N MET A 1 7.36 20.56 5.00
CA MET A 1 6.38 19.45 5.06
C MET A 1 6.82 18.48 3.99
N GLU A 2 7.43 17.36 4.34
CA GLU A 2 7.94 16.47 3.30
C GLU A 2 7.81 15.04 3.77
N LEU A 3 6.80 14.35 3.24
CA LEU A 3 6.78 12.90 3.12
C LEU A 3 6.07 12.59 1.80
N SER A 4 6.68 12.96 0.68
CA SER A 4 6.33 12.38 -0.62
C SER A 4 6.86 10.95 -0.68
N LEU A 5 6.25 10.08 0.10
CA LEU A 5 6.44 8.63 -0.03
C LEU A 5 5.09 8.04 -0.36
N ASP A 6 4.81 8.06 -1.64
CA ASP A 6 3.63 7.49 -2.25
C ASP A 6 3.66 5.96 -2.18
N TYR A 7 2.55 5.36 -1.82
CA TYR A 7 2.41 3.92 -1.75
C TYR A 7 1.65 3.39 -2.97
N PHE A 8 2.12 2.27 -3.49
CA PHE A 8 1.41 1.51 -4.51
C PHE A 8 0.91 0.22 -3.88
N VAL A 9 -0.26 -0.23 -4.31
CA VAL A 9 -0.87 -1.49 -3.89
C VAL A 9 -1.01 -2.38 -5.12
N ARG A 10 -0.60 -3.65 -4.98
CA ARG A 10 -0.92 -4.71 -5.93
C ARG A 10 -1.86 -5.69 -5.25
N PHE A 11 -3.10 -5.73 -5.71
CA PHE A 11 -4.12 -6.63 -5.20
C PHE A 11 -3.82 -8.07 -5.62
N SER A 12 -4.35 -9.04 -4.88
CA SER A 12 -4.23 -10.47 -5.20
C SER A 12 -4.80 -10.83 -6.59
N THR A 13 -5.64 -9.96 -7.17
CA THR A 13 -6.15 -10.09 -8.55
C THR A 13 -5.11 -9.74 -9.62
N GLY A 14 -3.95 -9.21 -9.23
CA GLY A 14 -2.91 -8.70 -10.12
C GLY A 14 -3.07 -7.23 -10.50
N ALA A 15 -4.19 -6.59 -10.11
CA ALA A 15 -4.40 -5.16 -10.36
C ALA A 15 -3.47 -4.31 -9.48
N GLU A 16 -2.90 -3.26 -10.06
CA GLU A 16 -2.08 -2.27 -9.35
C GLU A 16 -2.82 -0.94 -9.25
N SER A 17 -2.68 -0.26 -8.12
CA SER A 17 -3.30 1.05 -7.88
C SER A 17 -2.45 1.90 -6.93
N GLY A 18 -2.72 3.20 -6.93
CA GLY A 18 -1.91 4.24 -6.30
C GLY A 18 -1.49 5.31 -7.32
N PRO A 19 -0.71 6.32 -6.91
CA PRO A 19 -0.13 6.49 -5.58
C PRO A 19 -1.18 6.76 -4.49
N TYR A 20 -0.95 6.22 -3.30
CA TYR A 20 -1.72 6.48 -2.09
C TYR A 20 -0.84 7.11 -1.02
N THR A 21 -1.42 7.99 -0.23
CA THR A 21 -0.83 8.42 1.04
C THR A 21 -0.92 7.29 2.08
N ALA A 22 -0.15 7.43 3.15
CA ALA A 22 -0.24 6.53 4.31
C ALA A 22 -1.68 6.47 4.87
N ASP A 23 -2.36 7.63 4.96
CA ASP A 23 -3.72 7.71 5.50
C ASP A 23 -4.74 6.97 4.64
N GLU A 24 -4.72 7.19 3.31
CA GLU A 24 -5.58 6.46 2.37
C GLU A 24 -5.34 4.94 2.44
N LEU A 25 -4.09 4.52 2.65
CA LEU A 25 -3.76 3.10 2.78
C LEU A 25 -4.32 2.50 4.07
N ARG A 26 -4.34 3.27 5.17
CA ARG A 26 -5.04 2.88 6.41
C ARG A 26 -6.54 2.79 6.20
N GLU A 27 -7.14 3.71 5.46
CA GLU A 27 -8.57 3.66 5.13
C GLU A 27 -8.91 2.43 4.28
N LEU A 28 -8.08 2.10 3.28
CA LEU A 28 -8.22 0.89 2.49
C LEU A 28 -8.12 -0.38 3.35
N ALA A 29 -7.20 -0.42 4.31
CA ALA A 29 -7.07 -1.53 5.25
C ALA A 29 -8.28 -1.62 6.19
N ARG A 30 -8.73 -0.49 6.77
CA ARG A 30 -9.90 -0.44 7.67
C ARG A 30 -11.18 -0.84 6.96
N SER A 31 -11.33 -0.50 5.68
CA SER A 31 -12.49 -0.85 4.86
C SER A 31 -12.42 -2.27 4.26
N SER A 32 -11.42 -3.08 4.63
CA SER A 32 -11.17 -4.42 4.07
C SER A 32 -10.93 -4.46 2.55
N ARG A 33 -10.66 -3.30 1.93
CA ARG A 33 -10.32 -3.20 0.50
C ARG A 33 -8.88 -3.60 0.22
N LEU A 34 -7.98 -3.32 1.16
CA LEU A 34 -6.61 -3.84 1.18
C LEU A 34 -6.58 -5.09 2.07
N LYS A 35 -6.31 -6.24 1.46
CA LYS A 35 -6.19 -7.52 2.15
C LYS A 35 -4.79 -7.71 2.72
N PRO A 36 -4.64 -8.47 3.81
CA PRO A 36 -3.32 -8.79 4.38
C PRO A 36 -2.38 -9.50 3.39
N THR A 37 -2.93 -10.18 2.38
CA THR A 37 -2.20 -10.90 1.33
C THR A 37 -1.85 -10.06 0.11
N ASP A 38 -2.38 -8.84 0.01
CA ASP A 38 -2.01 -7.91 -1.06
C ASP A 38 -0.58 -7.42 -0.85
N PHE A 39 -0.01 -6.77 -1.86
CA PHE A 39 1.34 -6.23 -1.78
C PHE A 39 1.30 -4.71 -1.75
N ILE A 40 2.22 -4.13 -0.98
CA ILE A 40 2.42 -2.70 -0.83
C ILE A 40 3.85 -2.40 -1.24
N ARG A 41 4.05 -1.30 -1.96
CA ARG A 41 5.37 -0.78 -2.32
C ARG A 41 5.45 0.69 -1.93
N ARG A 42 6.53 1.07 -1.27
CA ARG A 42 6.84 2.47 -0.93
C ARG A 42 7.65 3.12 -2.06
N GLY A 43 7.15 4.22 -2.60
CA GLY A 43 7.74 4.95 -3.71
C GLY A 43 7.70 4.19 -5.05
N GLU A 44 8.19 4.85 -6.09
CA GLU A 44 8.21 4.32 -7.46
C GLU A 44 9.24 3.20 -7.69
N PHE A 45 10.20 3.00 -6.78
CA PHE A 45 11.29 2.02 -6.94
C PHE A 45 11.47 1.09 -5.74
N GLY A 46 10.56 1.14 -4.75
CA GLY A 46 10.64 0.26 -3.59
C GLY A 46 10.37 -1.20 -3.93
N THR A 47 10.57 -2.07 -2.95
CA THR A 47 10.21 -3.50 -3.06
C THR A 47 8.74 -3.70 -2.71
N TRP A 48 8.06 -4.57 -3.46
CA TRP A 48 6.73 -5.07 -3.10
C TRP A 48 6.82 -5.97 -1.85
N MET A 49 6.12 -5.59 -0.80
CA MET A 49 6.04 -6.33 0.45
C MET A 49 4.60 -6.71 0.74
N VAL A 50 4.38 -7.88 1.30
CA VAL A 50 3.03 -8.31 1.73
C VAL A 50 2.48 -7.30 2.74
N ALA A 51 1.20 -6.91 2.60
CA ALA A 51 0.55 -5.90 3.42
C ALA A 51 0.63 -6.26 4.91
N ALA A 52 0.39 -7.52 5.27
CA ALA A 52 0.53 -8.03 6.64
C ALA A 52 1.93 -7.85 7.25
N ARG A 53 2.98 -7.76 6.42
CA ARG A 53 4.38 -7.58 6.85
C ARG A 53 4.81 -6.12 6.85
N THR A 54 4.03 -5.24 6.25
CA THR A 54 4.36 -3.82 6.15
C THR A 54 3.87 -3.12 7.42
N ARG A 55 4.81 -2.60 8.23
CA ARG A 55 4.48 -1.87 9.46
C ARG A 55 4.30 -0.37 9.20
N GLY A 56 3.31 0.23 9.86
CA GLY A 56 3.17 1.68 9.98
C GLY A 56 2.90 2.41 8.67
N PHE A 57 2.08 1.85 7.78
CA PHE A 57 1.36 2.67 6.82
C PHE A 57 0.11 3.23 7.47
#